data_AF-G7W8K7-F1
#
_entry.id   AF-G7W8K7-F1
#
_cell.length_a   1.000
_cell.length_b   1.000
_cell.length_c   1.000
_cell.angle_alpha   90.00
_cell.angle_beta   90.00
_cell.angle_gamma   90.00
#
_symmetry.space_group_name_H-M   'P 1'
#
loop_
_entity.id
_entity.type
_entity.pdbx_description
1 polymer ?
#
loop_
_entity_poly.entity_id
_entity_poly.type
_entity_poly.pdbx_seq_one_letter_code
_entity_poly.pdbx_strand_id
1 'polypeptide(L)'
;MNEINRSLLDEANPERWGSLYKIAGYATIIMLIIIPIQIVIFTIFPVPASIESWFELFHNNWILGLIHLDLLYVINNVIVATMYLALYFSLKQKNESLMIIALLLGLLVYQLIYHQIKLLKCYR
;
A
#
# COMPACT_ATOMS: atom_id res chain seq x y z
N MET A 1 -15.67 -9.92 28.92
CA MET A 1 -15.98 -9.12 27.72
C MET A 1 -16.49 -7.78 28.19
N ASN A 2 -15.69 -6.72 28.05
CA ASN A 2 -15.84 -5.48 28.82
C ASN A 2 -16.69 -4.48 28.02
N GLU A 3 -17.35 -3.52 28.67
CA GLU A 3 -18.22 -2.52 27.98
C GLU A 3 -17.50 -1.78 26.85
N ILE A 4 -16.21 -1.48 27.02
CA ILE A 4 -15.36 -0.85 26.01
C ILE A 4 -15.25 -1.72 24.74
N ASN A 5 -15.14 -3.04 24.87
CA ASN A 5 -15.09 -3.92 23.71
C ASN A 5 -16.44 -3.97 23.00
N ARG A 6 -17.55 -3.89 23.75
CA ARG A 6 -18.89 -3.86 23.15
C ARG A 6 -19.13 -2.57 22.38
N SER A 7 -18.71 -1.42 22.89
CA SER A 7 -18.81 -0.15 22.15
C SER A 7 -17.94 -0.15 20.89
N LEU A 8 -16.72 -0.71 20.96
CA LEU A 8 -15.85 -0.83 19.78
C LEU A 8 -16.42 -1.77 18.71
N LEU A 9 -17.08 -2.85 19.12
CA LEU A 9 -17.72 -3.79 18.18
C LEU A 9 -18.99 -3.20 17.55
N ASP A 10 -19.79 -2.42 18.29
CA ASP A 10 -20.93 -1.68 17.74
C ASP A 10 -20.49 -0.59 16.75
N GLU A 11 -19.44 0.16 17.08
CA GLU A 11 -18.86 1.19 16.20
C GLU A 11 -18.22 0.57 14.94
N ALA A 12 -17.55 -0.57 15.06
CA ALA A 12 -16.93 -1.25 13.91
C ALA A 12 -17.96 -1.99 13.03
N ASN A 13 -19.11 -2.39 13.58
CA ASN A 13 -20.15 -3.21 12.95
C ASN A 13 -19.59 -4.33 12.05
N PRO A 14 -18.89 -5.33 12.64
CA PRO A 14 -18.25 -6.40 11.89
C PRO A 14 -19.23 -7.32 11.17
N GLU A 15 -20.52 -7.33 11.53
CA GLU A 15 -21.53 -8.12 10.82
C GLU A 15 -21.86 -7.54 9.44
N ARG A 16 -21.93 -6.20 9.33
CA ARG A 16 -22.25 -5.52 8.06
C ARG A 16 -21.05 -5.36 7.14
N TRP A 17 -19.85 -5.19 7.71
CA TRP A 17 -18.61 -4.92 6.94
C TRP A 17 -17.52 -5.99 7.13
N GLY A 18 -17.87 -7.15 7.69
CA GLY A 18 -16.92 -8.22 8.03
C GLY A 18 -16.05 -8.69 6.87
N SER A 19 -16.60 -8.74 5.65
CA SER A 19 -15.83 -9.09 4.45
C SER A 19 -14.74 -8.06 4.14
N LEU A 20 -15.03 -6.76 4.33
CA LEU A 20 -14.07 -5.67 4.11
C LEU A 20 -12.92 -5.74 5.11
N TYR A 21 -13.21 -6.01 6.38
CA TYR A 21 -12.18 -6.20 7.40
C TYR A 21 -11.31 -7.44 7.16
N LYS A 22 -11.91 -8.54 6.67
CA LYS A 22 -11.15 -9.73 6.26
C LYS A 22 -10.21 -9.41 5.11
N ILE A 23 -10.71 -8.73 4.07
CA ILE A 23 -9.90 -8.32 2.91
C ILE A 23 -8.76 -7.40 3.36
N ALA A 24 -9.03 -6.41 4.22
CA ALA A 24 -7.99 -5.53 4.74
C ALA A 24 -6.95 -6.26 5.61
N GLY A 25 -7.38 -7.27 6.39
CA GLY A 25 -6.49 -8.15 7.15
C GLY A 25 -5.55 -8.94 6.24
N TYR A 26 -6.08 -9.60 5.21
CA TYR A 26 -5.26 -10.30 4.22
C TYR A 26 -4.33 -9.33 3.47
N ALA A 27 -4.83 -8.15 3.09
CA ALA A 27 -4.05 -7.13 2.41
C ALA A 27 -2.84 -6.67 3.26
N THR A 28 -3.03 -6.51 4.58
CA THR A 28 -1.95 -6.14 5.51
C THR A 28 -0.87 -7.24 5.57
N ILE A 29 -1.27 -8.51 5.64
CA ILE A 29 -0.33 -9.65 5.65
C ILE A 29 0.45 -9.72 4.32
N ILE A 30 -0.25 -9.55 3.19
CA ILE A 30 0.36 -9.52 1.86
C ILE A 30 1.38 -8.38 1.78
N MET A 31 1.04 -7.19 2.26
CA MET A 31 1.96 -6.05 2.28
C MET A 31 3.23 -6.32 3.09
N LEU A 32 3.07 -6.97 4.25
CA LEU A 32 4.19 -7.34 5.12
C LEU A 32 5.17 -8.32 4.44
N ILE A 33 4.67 -9.17 3.53
CA ILE A 33 5.48 -10.10 2.74
C ILE A 33 6.09 -9.42 1.52
N ILE A 34 5.36 -8.51 0.86
CA ILE A 34 5.82 -7.78 -0.32
C ILE A 34 7.04 -6.90 -0.01
N ILE A 35 7.06 -6.23 1.15
CA ILE A 35 8.16 -5.33 1.55
C ILE A 35 9.53 -6.04 1.56
N PRO A 36 9.74 -7.16 2.28
CA PRO A 36 11.03 -7.84 2.30
C PRO A 36 11.38 -8.43 0.93
N ILE A 37 10.40 -8.94 0.17
CA ILE A 37 10.64 -9.42 -1.20
C ILE A 37 11.16 -8.29 -2.09
N GLN A 38 10.56 -7.10 -2.00
CA GLN A 38 11.02 -5.90 -2.73
C GLN A 38 12.46 -5.54 -2.38
N ILE A 39 12.82 -5.56 -1.09
CA ILE A 39 14.18 -5.26 -0.63
C ILE A 39 15.18 -6.25 -1.23
N VAL A 40 14.87 -7.55 -1.18
CA VAL A 40 15.74 -8.60 -1.73
C VAL A 40 15.91 -8.43 -3.24
N ILE A 41 14.80 -8.25 -3.97
CA ILE A 41 14.84 -8.09 -5.43
C ILE A 41 15.67 -6.86 -5.82
N PHE A 42 15.41 -5.69 -5.22
CA PHE A 42 16.13 -4.45 -5.57
C PHE A 42 17.58 -4.40 -5.08
N THR A 43 17.95 -5.29 -4.16
CA THR A 43 19.34 -5.46 -3.72
C THR A 43 20.12 -6.36 -4.68
N ILE A 44 19.51 -7.45 -5.16
CA ILE A 44 20.15 -8.39 -6.09
C ILE A 44 20.19 -7.81 -7.51
N PHE A 45 19.10 -7.18 -7.94
CA PHE A 45 18.96 -6.58 -9.27
C PHE A 45 18.84 -5.05 -9.11
N PRO A 46 19.95 -4.31 -9.19
CA PRO A 46 19.92 -2.85 -9.16
C PRO A 46 19.21 -2.31 -10.40
N VAL A 47 18.63 -1.11 -10.27
CA VAL A 47 17.93 -0.44 -11.37
C VAL A 47 18.90 -0.25 -12.55
N PRO A 48 18.53 -0.65 -13.77
CA PRO A 48 19.40 -0.50 -14.93
C PRO A 48 19.65 0.99 -15.24
N ALA A 49 20.92 1.35 -15.45
CA ALA A 49 21.34 2.73 -15.69
C ALA A 49 21.26 3.13 -17.18
N SER A 50 21.14 2.16 -18.09
CA SER A 50 21.10 2.40 -19.53
C SER A 50 19.86 1.79 -20.18
N ILE A 51 19.44 2.35 -21.32
CA ILE A 51 18.30 1.84 -22.09
C ILE A 51 18.56 0.40 -22.56
N GLU A 52 19.79 0.09 -22.95
CA GLU A 52 20.20 -1.25 -23.39
C GLU A 52 20.04 -2.30 -22.27
N SER A 53 20.46 -1.96 -21.04
CA SER A 53 20.33 -2.85 -19.88
C SER A 53 18.86 -3.06 -19.47
N TRP A 54 17.97 -2.10 -19.73
CA TRP A 54 16.52 -2.31 -19.61
C TRP A 54 15.99 -3.31 -20.62
N PHE A 55 16.42 -3.23 -21.88
CA PHE A 55 16.00 -4.19 -22.92
C PHE A 55 16.51 -5.60 -22.63
N GLU A 56 17.74 -5.77 -22.16
CA GLU A 56 18.26 -7.07 -21.73
C GLU A 56 17.47 -7.64 -20.55
N LEU A 57 17.10 -6.81 -19.57
CA LEU A 57 16.34 -7.25 -18.40
C LEU A 57 14.91 -7.67 -18.78
N PHE A 58 14.24 -6.93 -19.68
CA PHE A 58 12.94 -7.31 -20.23
C PHE A 58 13.01 -8.56 -21.10
N HIS A 59 14.09 -8.73 -21.87
CA HIS A 59 14.32 -9.90 -22.70
C HIS A 59 14.54 -11.16 -21.84
N ASN A 60 15.35 -11.04 -20.78
CA ASN A 60 15.66 -12.15 -19.89
C ASN A 60 14.49 -12.50 -18.97
N ASN A 61 13.83 -11.50 -18.38
CA ASN A 61 12.72 -11.68 -17.44
C ASN A 61 11.73 -10.52 -17.51
N TRP A 62 10.70 -10.66 -18.35
CA TRP A 62 9.66 -9.65 -18.52
C TRP A 62 8.94 -9.26 -17.20
N ILE A 63 8.76 -10.22 -16.28
CA ILE A 63 8.16 -9.99 -14.95
C ILE A 63 9.04 -9.09 -14.10
N LEU A 64 10.36 -9.29 -14.13
CA LEU A 64 11.31 -8.48 -13.40
C LEU A 64 11.35 -7.05 -13.96
N GLY A 65 11.27 -6.92 -15.29
CA GLY A 65 11.13 -5.63 -15.98
C GLY A 65 9.90 -4.85 -15.49
N LEU A 66 8.73 -5.51 -15.41
CA LEU A 66 7.51 -4.88 -14.88
C LEU A 66 7.62 -4.50 -13.40
N ILE A 67 8.26 -5.34 -12.59
CA ILE A 67 8.53 -5.05 -11.17
C ILE A 67 9.35 -3.75 -11.03
N HIS A 68 10.36 -3.56 -11.88
CA HIS A 68 11.16 -2.34 -11.91
C HIS A 68 10.42 -1.14 -12.52
N LEU A 69 9.43 -1.37 -13.39
CA LEU A 69 8.64 -0.34 -14.08
C LEU A 69 7.43 0.17 -13.26
N ASP A 70 7.48 0.09 -11.94
CA ASP A 70 6.44 0.51 -10.99
C ASP A 70 5.21 -0.43 -10.81
N LEU A 71 5.21 -1.68 -11.32
CA LEU A 71 4.10 -2.61 -11.08
C LEU A 71 3.84 -2.86 -9.59
N LEU A 72 4.92 -3.10 -8.84
CA LEU A 72 4.85 -3.32 -7.40
C LEU A 72 4.36 -2.08 -6.64
N TYR A 73 4.60 -0.88 -7.17
CA TYR A 73 4.08 0.36 -6.62
C TYR A 73 2.56 0.45 -6.79
N VAL A 74 2.04 0.08 -7.96
CA VAL A 74 0.58 0.05 -8.19
C VAL A 74 -0.11 -0.95 -7.25
N ILE A 75 0.47 -2.15 -7.10
CA ILE A 75 -0.07 -3.18 -6.18
C ILE A 75 -0.07 -2.66 -4.73
N ASN A 76 1.02 -2.04 -4.28
CA ASN A 76 1.10 -1.45 -2.95
C ASN A 76 0.04 -0.36 -2.74
N ASN A 77 -0.20 0.50 -3.74
CA ASN A 77 -1.23 1.53 -3.66
C ASN A 77 -2.64 0.95 -3.51
N VAL A 78 -2.97 -0.11 -4.24
CA VAL A 78 -4.28 -0.77 -4.14
C VAL A 78 -4.49 -1.38 -2.74
N ILE A 79 -3.44 -1.99 -2.18
CA ILE A 79 -3.46 -2.52 -0.82
C ILE A 79 -3.68 -1.41 0.20
N VAL A 80 -2.89 -0.33 0.14
CA VAL A 80 -3.02 0.82 1.06
C VAL A 80 -4.39 1.47 0.95
N ALA A 81 -4.92 1.65 -0.26
CA ALA A 81 -6.27 2.19 -0.47
C ALA A 81 -7.34 1.32 0.19
N THR A 82 -7.20 -0.01 0.10
CA THR A 82 -8.12 -0.96 0.74
C THR A 82 -8.03 -0.88 2.28
N MET A 83 -6.83 -0.76 2.83
CA MET A 83 -6.61 -0.58 4.28
C MET A 83 -7.21 0.73 4.78
N TYR A 84 -7.00 1.82 4.05
CA TYR A 84 -7.60 3.13 4.35
C TYR A 84 -9.12 3.10 4.29
N LEU A 85 -9.71 2.41 3.31
CA LEU A 85 -11.16 2.24 3.23
C LEU A 85 -11.70 1.49 4.45
N ALA A 86 -11.04 0.41 4.88
CA ALA A 86 -11.43 -0.32 6.08
C ALA A 86 -11.31 0.53 7.36
N LEU A 87 -10.24 1.33 7.48
CA LEU A 87 -10.07 2.28 8.59
C LEU A 87 -11.16 3.34 8.60
N TYR A 88 -11.54 3.86 7.44
CA TYR A 88 -12.64 4.81 7.32
C TYR A 88 -13.96 4.23 7.79
N PHE A 89 -14.33 3.03 7.32
CA PHE A 89 -15.56 2.38 7.78
C PHE A 89 -15.55 2.07 9.27
N SER A 90 -14.37 1.81 9.86
CA SER A 90 -14.23 1.56 11.29
C SER A 90 -14.40 2.81 12.15
N LEU A 91 -14.01 3.99 11.67
CA LEU A 91 -13.96 5.22 12.47
C LEU A 91 -14.98 6.29 12.04
N LYS A 92 -15.69 6.12 10.92
CA LYS A 92 -16.64 7.12 10.42
C LYS A 92 -17.74 7.50 11.41
N GLN A 93 -18.09 6.61 12.34
CA GLN A 93 -19.15 6.84 13.31
C GLN A 93 -18.80 7.91 14.37
N LYS A 94 -17.51 8.17 14.64
CA LYS A 94 -17.07 9.15 15.64
C LYS A 94 -17.11 10.58 15.12
N ASN A 95 -16.57 10.82 13.92
CA ASN A 95 -16.51 12.13 13.26
C ASN A 95 -16.24 11.94 11.76
N GLU A 96 -17.31 11.93 10.95
CA GLU A 96 -17.22 11.67 9.51
C GLU A 96 -16.28 12.66 8.78
N SER A 97 -16.39 13.95 9.08
CA SER A 97 -15.57 15.00 8.44
C SER A 97 -14.08 14.85 8.72
N LEU A 98 -13.70 14.53 9.97
CA LEU A 98 -12.28 14.35 10.33
C LEU A 98 -11.69 13.09 9.68
N MET A 99 -12.49 12.02 9.53
CA MET A 99 -12.01 10.81 8.87
C MET A 99 -11.84 10.97 7.36
N ILE A 100 -12.68 11.78 6.70
CA ILE A 100 -12.47 12.13 5.28
C ILE A 100 -11.18 12.93 5.12
N ILE A 101 -10.90 13.88 6.01
CA ILE A 101 -9.65 14.64 5.99
C ILE A 101 -8.45 13.72 6.24
N ALA A 102 -8.54 12.81 7.21
CA ALA A 102 -7.48 11.85 7.50
C ALA A 102 -7.20 10.91 6.31
N LEU A 103 -8.23 10.44 5.62
CA LEU A 103 -8.11 9.65 4.39
C LEU A 103 -7.39 10.43 3.29
N LEU A 104 -7.82 11.67 3.03
CA LEU A 104 -7.24 12.51 2.00
C LEU A 104 -5.77 12.80 2.30
N LEU A 105 -5.46 13.18 3.55
CA LEU A 105 -4.08 13.43 3.97
C LEU A 105 -3.22 12.16 3.86
N GLY A 106 -3.73 11.00 4.29
CA GLY A 106 -2.99 9.74 4.18
C GLY A 106 -2.62 9.38 2.74
N LEU A 107 -3.57 9.55 1.81
CA LEU A 107 -3.33 9.32 0.38
C LEU A 107 -2.36 10.34 -0.23
N LEU A 108 -2.51 11.63 0.11
CA LEU A 108 -1.66 12.70 -0.42
C LEU A 108 -0.21 12.61 0.08
N VAL A 109 -0.02 12.34 1.38
CA VAL A 109 1.30 12.21 2.00
C VAL A 109 2.08 11.05 1.36
N TYR A 110 1.42 9.92 1.09
CA TYR A 110 2.05 8.78 0.44
C TYR A 110 2.60 9.13 -0.95
N GLN A 111 1.80 9.83 -1.77
CA GLN A 111 2.20 10.26 -3.12
C GLN A 111 3.36 11.27 -3.06
N LEU A 112 3.31 12.21 -2.13
CA LEU A 112 4.35 13.24 -1.98
C LEU A 112 5.69 12.63 -1.57
N ILE A 113 5.70 11.72 -0.58
CA ILE A 113 6.91 11.04 -0.12
C ILE A 113 7.55 10.22 -1.25
N TYR A 114 6.74 9.44 -1.99
CA TYR A 114 7.24 8.63 -3.09
C TYR A 114 7.85 9.51 -4.19
N HIS A 115 7.20 10.60 -4.56
CA HIS A 115 7.70 11.53 -5.58
C HIS A 115 9.05 12.14 -5.19
N GLN A 116 9.19 12.57 -3.93
CA GLN A 116 10.46 13.11 -3.40
C GLN A 116 11.59 12.08 -3.43
N ILE A 117 11.32 10.83 -3.05
CA ILE A 117 12.31 9.74 -3.10
C ILE A 117 12.74 9.42 -4.54
N LYS A 118 11.79 9.39 -5.49
CA LYS A 118 12.08 9.13 -6.90
C LYS A 118 12.94 10.24 -7.51
N LEU A 119 12.65 11.50 -7.18
CA LEU A 119 13.47 12.64 -7.59
C LEU A 119 14.90 12.56 -7.03
N LEU A 120 15.05 12.21 -5.75
CA LEU A 120 16.37 12.02 -5.13
C LEU A 120 17.17 10.89 -5.78
N LYS A 121 16.52 9.80 -6.18
CA LYS A 121 17.16 8.70 -6.93
C LYS A 121 17.50 9.06 -8.37
N CYS A 122 16.77 9.97 -9.00
CA CYS A 122 17.04 10.42 -10.37
C CYS A 122 18.15 11.48 -10.41
N TYR A 123 18.32 12.22 -9.31
CA TYR A 123 19.36 13.25 -9.17
C TYR A 123 20.72 12.69 -8.74
N ARG A 124 20.80 11.42 -8.28
CA ARG A 124 22.02 10.73 -7.88
C ARG A 124 22.41 9.68 -8.90
#